data_AF-A0A927SHL3-F1
#
_entry.id   AF-A0A927SHL3-F1
#
_cell.length_a   1.000
_cell.length_b   1.000
_cell.length_c   1.000
_cell.angle_alpha   90.00
_cell.angle_beta   90.00
_cell.angle_gamma   90.00
#
_symmetry.space_group_name_H-M   'P 1'
#
loop_
_entity.id
_entity.type
_entity.pdbx_description
1 polymer ?
#
loop_
_entity_poly.entity_id
_entity_poly.type
_entity_poly.pdbx_seq_one_letter_code
_entity_poly.pdbx_strand_id
1 'polypeptide(L)'
;MRKLIVVLLMLMLACGAAAAEGELALEVSDTVIRPGKAATISFNAPEAGTAEILLKDMQGQTLSVVVENFSAVQGYNSLWWNGTYQGAPAPQGEHQLVMSLNGDSAAVPVTVGAIAPYLTSIDISSDAVTPAVPVTVSFYASTGGVLTVGLLQDEAHLEMATVPVQEGQQSYVWQTDLYTQLGIADGSASLTLMLTDGEDFNSNEEHIALTLSGFAAAEPTEEPAPQPTDEPTEEPIPEVTEEPVAEETDEPGEEVVEEIVFDTEGDVLEDEEQLGEEEIPGEIVYTPSYGSPYPAGEELNYWNLPMDITDEAAVWEVLMQPMTILYSNVDKAERTQVVLRAEPSEDSEGVGVVTRMNQGVRVIEHLDNGWSLIEAYSSTFKSSSVKRWNLLVQGYVETKNLKEVQPQQEYGFVVDKLTQRLYMFKDGKLFTTLMISTGLVNGIDPIQPFNETRSGEYLLTSPVGDFASGNLTCAMALRFNSGDLLHEVPYVTNADGSKNYGYTEPKLGSKASHGCIRVQRRKTPEGINM
;
A
#
# COMPACT_ATOMS: atom_id res chain seq x y z
N MET A 1 38.50 -7.50 5.80
CA MET A 1 38.50 -7.41 7.28
C MET A 1 39.04 -6.08 7.83
N ARG A 2 40.20 -5.55 7.39
CA ARG A 2 40.72 -4.25 7.91
C ARG A 2 39.92 -3.00 7.51
N LYS A 3 39.18 -3.01 6.40
CA LYS A 3 38.31 -1.90 5.99
C LYS A 3 36.94 -1.88 6.71
N LEU A 4 36.43 -3.06 7.09
CA LEU A 4 35.17 -3.19 7.86
C LEU A 4 35.34 -2.70 9.31
N ILE A 5 36.53 -2.88 9.89
CA ILE A 5 36.84 -2.40 11.24
C ILE A 5 36.99 -0.88 11.30
N VAL A 6 37.44 -0.22 10.21
CA VAL A 6 37.55 1.25 10.15
C VAL A 6 36.18 1.90 9.95
N VAL A 7 35.25 1.26 9.22
CA VAL A 7 33.86 1.72 9.10
C VAL A 7 33.08 1.49 10.39
N LEU A 8 33.28 0.35 11.08
CA LEU A 8 32.71 0.14 12.42
C LEU A 8 33.31 1.09 13.48
N LEU A 9 34.60 1.44 13.38
CA LEU A 9 35.20 2.45 14.28
C LEU A 9 34.74 3.87 13.96
N MET A 10 34.47 4.22 12.70
CA MET A 10 33.90 5.54 12.34
C MET A 10 32.42 5.65 12.72
N LEU A 11 31.64 4.57 12.67
CA LEU A 11 30.28 4.56 13.22
C LEU A 11 30.25 4.61 14.76
N MET A 12 31.25 4.05 15.44
CA MET A 12 31.36 4.15 16.90
C MET A 12 32.00 5.45 17.40
N LEU A 13 32.72 6.21 16.56
CA LEU A 13 33.31 7.51 16.94
C LEU A 13 32.41 8.73 16.66
N ALA A 14 31.25 8.56 16.03
CA ALA A 14 30.22 9.62 15.97
C ALA A 14 29.28 9.60 17.20
N CYS A 15 29.42 8.59 18.07
CA CYS A 15 28.72 8.52 19.35
C CYS A 15 29.61 9.16 20.42
N GLY A 16 29.47 10.47 20.61
CA GLY A 16 30.38 11.19 21.51
C GLY A 16 30.10 12.67 21.72
N ALA A 17 28.86 13.15 21.50
CA ALA A 17 28.36 14.17 22.41
C ALA A 17 27.76 13.41 23.57
N ALA A 18 28.44 13.41 24.71
CA ALA A 18 27.84 13.02 25.97
C ALA A 18 26.63 13.95 26.19
N ALA A 19 25.44 13.51 25.76
CA ALA A 19 24.21 14.04 26.29
C ALA A 19 24.34 13.87 27.80
N ALA A 20 24.41 14.98 28.53
CA ALA A 20 24.39 14.96 29.97
C ALA A 20 23.19 14.08 30.38
N GLU A 21 23.44 13.04 31.18
CA GLU A 21 22.36 12.20 31.71
C GLU A 21 21.35 13.13 32.40
N GLY A 22 20.19 13.35 31.75
CA GLY A 22 19.08 14.12 32.31
C GLY A 22 18.59 15.35 31.53
N GLU A 23 19.15 15.73 30.38
CA GLU A 23 18.60 16.86 29.59
C GLU A 23 17.87 16.42 28.31
N LEU A 24 16.78 17.12 28.00
CA LEU A 24 15.99 16.95 26.79
C LEU A 24 16.81 17.43 25.57
N ALA A 25 17.21 16.51 24.70
CA ALA A 25 17.96 16.81 23.48
C ALA A 25 17.21 16.30 22.25
N LEU A 26 16.98 17.17 21.27
CA LEU A 26 16.27 16.87 20.02
C LEU A 26 17.27 16.90 18.85
N GLU A 27 17.23 15.87 18.01
CA GLU A 27 18.07 15.69 16.84
C GLU A 27 17.21 15.28 15.63
N VAL A 28 17.71 15.59 14.44
CA VAL A 28 17.11 15.17 13.17
C VAL A 28 18.21 14.61 12.27
N SER A 29 17.91 13.54 11.52
CA SER A 29 18.87 12.88 10.63
C SER A 29 19.43 13.82 9.58
N ASP A 30 18.58 14.72 9.08
CA ASP A 30 18.88 15.68 8.03
C ASP A 30 18.33 17.03 8.42
N THR A 31 19.17 18.06 8.37
CA THR A 31 18.73 19.44 8.63
C THR A 31 17.98 20.03 7.44
N VAL A 32 18.05 19.40 6.26
CA VAL A 32 17.27 19.77 5.08
C VAL A 32 16.12 18.77 4.90
N ILE A 33 14.91 19.24 5.15
CA ILE A 33 13.69 18.43 5.06
C ILE A 33 13.04 18.69 3.72
N ARG A 34 12.93 17.66 2.87
CA ARG A 34 12.15 17.73 1.64
C ARG A 34 10.87 16.91 1.78
N PRO A 35 9.69 17.55 1.81
CA PRO A 35 8.42 16.85 1.97
C PRO A 35 8.29 15.70 0.97
N GLY A 36 7.91 14.51 1.45
CA GLY A 36 7.88 13.26 0.66
C GLY A 36 9.07 12.33 0.89
N LYS A 37 10.17 12.82 1.49
CA LYS A 37 11.27 11.99 1.99
C LYS A 37 11.24 11.96 3.52
N ALA A 38 11.28 10.77 4.11
CA ALA A 38 11.25 10.62 5.56
C ALA A 38 12.58 11.02 6.20
N ALA A 39 12.53 11.96 7.13
CA ALA A 39 13.61 12.27 8.07
C ALA A 39 13.35 11.57 9.40
N THR A 40 14.42 11.18 10.09
CA THR A 40 14.31 10.59 11.43
C THR A 40 14.50 11.68 12.47
N ILE A 41 13.51 11.86 13.34
CA ILE A 41 13.60 12.72 14.52
C ILE A 41 13.92 11.83 15.71
N SER A 42 14.96 12.16 16.45
CA SER A 42 15.39 11.40 17.64
C SER A 42 15.53 12.33 18.82
N PHE A 43 15.26 11.84 20.02
CA PHE A 43 15.46 12.61 21.24
C PHE A 43 15.70 11.73 22.45
N ASN A 44 16.38 12.30 23.45
CA ASN A 44 16.52 11.68 24.76
C ASN A 44 15.56 12.34 25.75
N ALA A 45 14.67 11.56 26.35
CA ALA A 45 13.68 12.01 27.33
C ALA A 45 14.19 11.73 28.75
N PRO A 46 14.36 12.76 29.62
CA PRO A 46 14.80 12.57 31.00
C PRO A 46 13.86 11.70 31.83
N GLU A 47 12.55 11.80 31.55
CA GLU A 47 11.47 11.04 32.15
C GLU A 47 10.43 10.68 31.08
N ALA A 48 9.64 9.64 31.33
CA ALA A 48 8.50 9.32 30.46
C ALA A 48 7.43 10.41 30.53
N GLY A 49 6.71 10.63 29.44
CA GLY A 49 5.68 11.66 29.40
C GLY A 49 5.09 11.87 28.01
N THR A 50 4.31 12.93 27.87
CA THR A 50 3.71 13.30 26.59
C THR A 50 4.55 14.38 25.93
N ALA A 51 5.13 14.05 24.78
CA ALA A 51 5.89 14.97 23.95
C ALA A 51 5.03 15.52 22.80
N GLU A 52 5.28 16.78 22.44
CA GLU A 52 4.75 17.42 21.25
C GLU A 52 5.92 17.98 20.44
N ILE A 53 5.92 17.81 19.13
CA ILE A 53 6.92 18.41 18.24
C ILE A 53 6.20 19.30 17.24
N LEU A 54 6.61 20.56 17.20
CA LEU A 54 6.06 21.59 16.35
C LEU A 54 7.13 22.12 15.42
N LEU A 55 6.75 22.39 14.17
CA LEU A 55 7.54 23.22 13.28
C LEU A 55 7.16 24.68 13.52
N LYS A 56 8.15 25.50 13.86
CA LYS A 56 7.97 26.93 14.13
C LYS A 56 8.84 27.75 13.20
N ASP A 57 8.38 28.96 12.89
CA ASP A 57 9.20 29.94 12.21
C ASP A 57 10.30 30.49 13.16
N MET A 58 11.21 31.28 12.61
CA MET A 58 12.29 31.92 13.39
C MET A 58 11.80 32.96 14.42
N GLN A 59 10.51 33.30 14.42
CA GLN A 59 9.86 34.20 15.38
C GLN A 59 9.14 33.43 16.49
N GLY A 60 9.11 32.10 16.43
CA GLY A 60 8.47 31.22 17.40
C GLY A 60 6.97 30.97 17.14
N GLN A 61 6.44 31.38 15.99
CA GLN A 61 5.07 31.08 15.57
C GLN A 61 4.99 29.64 15.06
N THR A 62 4.02 28.88 15.55
CA THR A 62 3.75 27.52 15.05
C THR A 62 3.22 27.57 13.63
N LEU A 63 3.90 26.88 12.72
CA LEU A 63 3.56 26.77 11.31
C LEU A 63 2.90 25.43 10.97
N SER A 64 3.39 24.36 11.59
CA SER A 64 2.89 23.00 11.38
C SER A 64 3.05 22.21 12.66
N VAL A 65 2.12 21.31 12.92
CA VAL A 65 2.32 20.30 13.94
C VAL A 65 3.04 19.11 13.31
N VAL A 66 4.07 18.58 13.95
CA VAL A 66 4.84 17.43 13.43
C VAL A 66 4.39 16.16 14.12
N VAL A 67 4.25 16.22 15.44
CA VAL A 67 3.62 15.15 16.22
C VAL A 67 2.86 15.76 17.39
N GLU A 68 1.66 15.24 17.65
CA GLU A 68 0.84 15.57 18.82
C GLU A 68 0.81 14.36 19.75
N ASN A 69 0.84 14.62 21.05
CA ASN A 69 0.62 13.62 22.09
C ASN A 69 1.52 12.36 21.98
N PHE A 70 2.77 12.52 21.54
CA PHE A 70 3.72 11.42 21.44
C PHE A 70 4.04 10.87 22.84
N SER A 71 3.78 9.59 23.07
CA SER A 71 4.09 8.96 24.37
C SER A 71 5.58 8.62 24.44
N ALA A 72 6.38 9.54 24.99
CA ALA A 72 7.82 9.38 25.17
C ALA A 72 8.12 8.43 26.33
N VAL A 73 9.05 7.50 26.12
CA VAL A 73 9.64 6.68 27.18
C VAL A 73 10.88 7.37 27.73
N GLN A 74 11.24 7.13 28.99
CA GLN A 74 12.52 7.60 29.52
C GLN A 74 13.68 7.03 28.69
N GLY A 75 14.66 7.87 28.34
CA GLY A 75 15.79 7.51 27.49
C GLY A 75 15.55 7.84 26.02
N TYR A 76 16.13 7.03 25.13
CA TYR A 76 16.13 7.30 23.69
C TYR A 76 14.76 7.02 23.05
N ASN A 77 14.28 7.99 22.27
CA ASN A 77 13.07 7.92 21.46
C ASN A 77 13.40 8.30 20.02
N SER A 78 12.65 7.73 19.07
CA SER A 78 12.80 8.05 17.65
C SER A 78 11.46 7.92 16.93
N LEU A 79 11.24 8.79 15.95
CA LEU A 79 10.08 8.79 15.07
C LEU A 79 10.47 9.28 13.67
N TRP A 80 9.59 9.06 12.70
CA TRP A 80 9.81 9.54 11.34
C TRP A 80 8.85 10.67 11.01
N TRP A 81 9.37 11.64 10.27
CA TRP A 81 8.59 12.73 9.72
C TRP A 81 8.90 12.88 8.24
N ASN A 82 7.87 12.79 7.40
CA ASN A 82 7.99 12.91 5.95
C ASN A 82 7.92 14.38 5.45
N GLY A 83 8.10 15.35 6.35
CA GLY A 83 7.99 16.78 6.00
C GLY A 83 6.56 17.26 5.73
N THR A 84 5.53 16.50 6.11
CA THR A 84 4.12 16.86 5.91
C THR A 84 3.33 16.87 7.22
N TYR A 85 2.18 17.55 7.22
CA TYR A 85 1.15 17.46 8.26
C TYR A 85 -0.23 17.55 7.60
N GLN A 86 -1.16 16.67 8.01
CA GLN A 86 -2.50 16.56 7.40
C GLN A 86 -2.47 16.45 5.85
N GLY A 87 -1.43 15.82 5.30
CA GLY A 87 -1.24 15.66 3.85
C GLY A 87 -0.67 16.89 3.13
N ALA A 88 -0.51 18.02 3.82
CA ALA A 88 0.11 19.22 3.26
C ALA A 88 1.63 19.24 3.53
N PRO A 89 2.47 19.61 2.55
CA PRO A 89 3.88 19.89 2.77
C PRO A 89 4.07 21.01 3.79
N ALA A 90 5.08 20.86 4.66
CA ALA A 90 5.51 21.96 5.52
C ALA A 90 5.93 23.18 4.66
N PRO A 91 5.70 24.42 5.14
CA PRO A 91 6.10 25.62 4.41
C PRO A 91 7.60 25.65 4.16
N GLN A 92 8.02 26.03 2.95
CA GLN A 92 9.44 26.14 2.63
C GLN A 92 10.11 27.27 3.42
N GLY A 93 11.40 27.09 3.77
CA GLY A 93 12.22 28.10 4.43
C GLY A 93 12.96 27.60 5.66
N GLU A 94 13.60 28.53 6.35
CA GLU A 94 14.34 28.32 7.60
C GLU A 94 13.37 28.29 8.79
N HIS A 95 13.40 27.19 9.55
CA HIS A 95 12.48 26.91 10.64
C HIS A 95 13.20 26.27 11.83
N GLN A 96 12.45 26.02 12.89
CA GLN A 96 12.89 25.21 14.03
C GLN A 96 11.88 24.11 14.32
N LEU A 97 12.37 22.88 14.47
CA LEU A 97 11.61 21.84 15.16
C LEU A 97 11.76 22.10 16.66
N VAL A 98 10.63 22.31 17.33
CA VAL A 98 10.56 22.55 18.76
C VAL A 98 9.79 21.43 19.40
N MET A 99 10.47 20.67 20.24
CA MET A 99 9.87 19.64 21.07
C MET A 99 9.56 20.21 22.45
N SER A 100 8.39 19.87 22.99
CA SER A 100 8.06 20.06 24.39
C SER A 100 7.77 18.72 25.05
N LEU A 101 8.28 18.50 26.26
CA LEU A 101 8.03 17.30 27.07
C LEU A 101 7.99 17.72 28.54
N ASN A 102 6.87 17.45 29.23
CA ASN A 102 6.71 17.71 30.66
C ASN A 102 7.06 19.16 31.11
N GLY A 103 6.97 20.14 30.21
CA GLY A 103 7.32 21.55 30.47
C GLY A 103 8.75 21.95 30.06
N ASP A 104 9.62 20.99 29.78
CA ASP A 104 10.92 21.23 29.16
C ASP A 104 10.78 21.37 27.65
N SER A 105 11.69 22.11 27.02
CA SER A 105 11.70 22.31 25.58
C SER A 105 13.09 22.17 24.98
N ALA A 106 13.18 21.49 23.84
CA ALA A 106 14.39 21.39 23.03
C ALA A 106 14.07 21.83 21.60
N ALA A 107 15.03 22.44 20.91
CA ALA A 107 14.84 22.91 19.55
C ALA A 107 16.05 22.59 18.65
N VAL A 108 15.77 22.25 17.39
CA VAL A 108 16.80 22.05 16.36
C VAL A 108 16.42 22.84 15.10
N PRO A 109 17.34 23.61 14.51
CA PRO A 109 17.08 24.32 13.26
C PRO A 109 16.94 23.32 12.10
N VAL A 110 15.98 23.59 11.22
CA VAL A 110 15.76 22.83 9.99
C VAL A 110 15.42 23.76 8.82
N THR A 111 15.88 23.42 7.63
CA THR A 111 15.48 24.06 6.38
C THR A 111 14.46 23.16 5.69
N VAL A 112 13.23 23.62 5.50
CA VAL A 112 12.25 22.90 4.68
C VAL A 112 12.44 23.34 3.23
N GLY A 113 12.85 22.40 2.38
CA GLY A 113 13.06 22.61 0.94
C GLY A 113 11.83 22.28 0.11
N ALA A 114 12.02 22.23 -1.22
CA ALA A 114 10.99 21.78 -2.14
C ALA A 114 10.56 20.32 -1.86
N ILE A 115 9.40 19.92 -2.39
CA ILE A 115 8.94 18.52 -2.34
C ILE A 115 10.03 17.63 -2.95
N ALA A 116 10.32 16.50 -2.32
CA ALA A 116 11.31 15.55 -2.80
C ALA A 116 10.92 15.03 -4.20
N PRO A 117 11.87 14.81 -5.12
CA PRO A 117 11.57 14.16 -6.39
C PRO A 117 10.99 12.76 -6.15
N TYR A 118 10.06 12.37 -7.01
CA TYR A 118 9.45 11.05 -6.98
C TYR A 118 9.13 10.55 -8.38
N LEU A 119 9.06 9.23 -8.48
CA LEU A 119 8.58 8.52 -9.66
C LEU A 119 7.22 7.89 -9.32
N THR A 120 6.27 7.99 -10.22
CA THR A 120 4.94 7.36 -10.11
C THR A 120 4.53 6.76 -11.45
N SER A 121 3.41 6.03 -11.49
CA SER A 121 2.90 5.45 -12.74
C SER A 121 3.93 4.60 -13.48
N ILE A 122 4.75 3.88 -12.72
CA ILE A 122 5.80 3.01 -13.27
C ILE A 122 5.13 1.76 -13.82
N ASP A 123 5.31 1.53 -15.12
CA ASP A 123 4.77 0.38 -15.83
C ASP A 123 5.84 -0.20 -16.75
N ILE A 124 5.86 -1.53 -16.87
CA ILE A 124 6.87 -2.25 -17.66
C ILE A 124 6.18 -3.09 -18.73
N SER A 125 6.69 -3.04 -19.96
CA SER A 125 6.08 -3.74 -21.09
C SER A 125 6.12 -5.27 -20.97
N SER A 126 7.02 -5.81 -20.14
CA SER A 126 7.12 -7.24 -19.82
C SER A 126 7.95 -7.43 -18.55
N ASP A 127 7.49 -8.27 -17.63
CA ASP A 127 8.22 -8.72 -16.44
C ASP A 127 9.11 -9.95 -16.72
N ALA A 128 8.80 -10.70 -17.78
CA ALA A 128 9.68 -11.72 -18.37
C ALA A 128 10.65 -11.05 -19.36
N VAL A 129 11.90 -10.94 -18.96
CA VAL A 129 12.95 -10.27 -19.74
C VAL A 129 13.83 -11.31 -20.42
N THR A 130 14.02 -11.14 -21.73
CA THR A 130 14.97 -11.93 -22.51
C THR A 130 15.90 -11.00 -23.27
N PRO A 131 17.12 -11.45 -23.67
CA PRO A 131 18.00 -10.63 -24.47
C PRO A 131 17.44 -10.21 -25.84
N ALA A 132 16.43 -10.93 -26.34
CA ALA A 132 15.92 -10.75 -27.70
C ALA A 132 14.86 -9.65 -27.82
N VAL A 133 14.21 -9.24 -26.72
CA VAL A 133 13.07 -8.33 -26.75
C VAL A 133 13.36 -7.13 -25.85
N PRO A 134 13.45 -5.90 -26.40
CA PRO A 134 13.67 -4.72 -25.59
C PRO A 134 12.47 -4.47 -24.67
N VAL A 135 12.76 -4.01 -23.46
CA VAL A 135 11.74 -3.76 -22.44
C VAL A 135 11.56 -2.25 -22.28
N THR A 136 10.32 -1.79 -22.36
CA THR A 136 9.99 -0.37 -22.15
C THR A 136 9.47 -0.17 -20.74
N VAL A 137 10.07 0.76 -20.02
CA VAL A 137 9.64 1.22 -18.70
C VAL A 137 9.06 2.61 -18.87
N SER A 138 7.76 2.75 -18.67
CA SER A 138 7.10 4.06 -18.63
C SER A 138 6.94 4.51 -17.19
N PHE A 139 7.06 5.81 -16.94
CA PHE A 139 6.94 6.39 -15.61
C PHE A 139 6.61 7.88 -15.69
N TYR A 140 6.08 8.43 -14.61
CA TYR A 140 5.91 9.86 -14.41
C TYR A 140 7.00 10.37 -13.47
N ALA A 141 7.79 11.34 -13.93
CA ALA A 141 8.79 12.04 -13.12
C ALA A 141 8.20 13.35 -12.57
N SER A 142 8.26 13.54 -11.25
CA SER A 142 7.73 14.75 -10.61
C SER A 142 8.49 16.03 -10.91
N THR A 143 9.68 15.94 -11.47
CA THR A 143 10.55 17.05 -11.83
C THR A 143 11.54 16.61 -12.91
N GLY A 144 12.12 17.58 -13.61
CA GLY A 144 13.26 17.33 -14.48
C GLY A 144 14.52 17.00 -13.68
N GLY A 145 15.37 16.14 -14.24
CA GLY A 145 16.55 15.65 -13.55
C GLY A 145 17.22 14.51 -14.30
N VAL A 146 17.78 13.58 -13.53
CA VAL A 146 18.48 12.40 -14.02
C VAL A 146 17.85 11.16 -13.42
N LEU A 147 17.44 10.23 -14.26
CA LEU A 147 17.01 8.89 -13.87
C LEU A 147 18.23 7.96 -13.87
N THR A 148 18.55 7.38 -12.72
CA THR A 148 19.45 6.24 -12.61
C THR A 148 18.64 4.95 -12.67
N VAL A 149 19.03 4.06 -13.59
CA VAL A 149 18.45 2.73 -13.76
C VAL A 149 19.49 1.71 -13.36
N GLY A 150 19.13 0.80 -12.46
CA GLY A 150 19.97 -0.31 -12.02
C GLY A 150 19.28 -1.66 -12.16
N LEU A 151 20.05 -2.73 -11.99
CA LEU A 151 19.56 -4.09 -11.83
C LEU A 151 20.11 -4.65 -10.52
N LEU A 152 19.22 -5.10 -9.65
CA LEU A 152 19.55 -5.78 -8.41
C LEU A 152 19.30 -7.28 -8.58
N GLN A 153 20.36 -8.09 -8.50
CA GLN A 153 20.30 -9.55 -8.57
C GLN A 153 21.30 -10.12 -7.55
N ASP A 154 20.86 -11.08 -6.70
CA ASP A 154 21.70 -11.71 -5.66
C ASP A 154 22.49 -10.72 -4.79
N GLU A 155 21.82 -9.66 -4.31
CA GLU A 155 22.39 -8.55 -3.53
C GLU A 155 23.44 -7.68 -4.26
N ALA A 156 23.79 -8.03 -5.51
CA ALA A 156 24.63 -7.21 -6.37
C ALA A 156 23.78 -6.17 -7.12
N HIS A 157 24.14 -4.90 -6.96
CA HIS A 157 23.54 -3.80 -7.71
C HIS A 157 24.43 -3.43 -8.90
N LEU A 158 23.87 -3.52 -10.09
CA LEU A 158 24.50 -3.15 -11.35
C LEU A 158 23.83 -1.89 -11.87
N GLU A 159 24.53 -0.75 -11.83
CA GLU A 159 24.05 0.46 -12.51
C GLU A 159 24.09 0.25 -14.03
N MET A 160 22.94 0.41 -14.67
CA MET A 160 22.76 0.09 -16.08
C MET A 160 22.78 1.33 -16.97
N ALA A 161 22.13 2.40 -16.53
CA ALA A 161 21.98 3.61 -17.31
C ALA A 161 21.71 4.81 -16.42
N THR A 162 22.13 5.97 -16.92
CA THR A 162 21.84 7.27 -16.33
C THR A 162 21.31 8.15 -17.45
N VAL A 163 20.05 8.58 -17.33
CA VAL A 163 19.28 9.19 -18.44
C VAL A 163 18.68 10.52 -18.00
N PRO A 164 18.85 11.62 -18.76
CA PRO A 164 18.18 12.87 -18.44
C PRO A 164 16.67 12.72 -18.68
N VAL A 165 15.87 13.21 -17.74
CA VAL A 165 14.41 13.19 -17.80
C VAL A 165 13.84 14.59 -17.58
N GLN A 166 12.66 14.84 -18.12
CA GLN A 166 11.88 16.05 -17.84
C GLN A 166 10.72 15.72 -16.91
N GLU A 167 10.19 16.73 -16.23
CA GLU A 167 8.92 16.62 -15.50
C GLU A 167 7.82 16.09 -16.43
N GLY A 168 6.99 15.18 -15.92
CA GLY A 168 5.89 14.58 -16.66
C GLY A 168 6.14 13.12 -17.05
N GLN A 169 5.33 12.63 -17.98
CA GLN A 169 5.42 11.25 -18.48
C GLN A 169 6.70 11.06 -19.31
N GLN A 170 7.42 9.99 -19.01
CA GLN A 170 8.67 9.60 -19.65
C GLN A 170 8.68 8.09 -19.90
N SER A 171 9.59 7.66 -20.77
CA SER A 171 9.83 6.25 -21.01
C SER A 171 11.31 5.98 -21.19
N TYR A 172 11.80 4.92 -20.56
CA TYR A 172 13.13 4.37 -20.77
C TYR A 172 13.00 3.03 -21.51
N VAL A 173 13.78 2.85 -22.57
CA VAL A 173 13.83 1.58 -23.30
C VAL A 173 15.12 0.86 -22.94
N TRP A 174 14.99 -0.26 -22.24
CA TRP A 174 16.08 -1.18 -21.97
C TRP A 174 16.36 -2.05 -23.20
N GLN A 175 17.51 -1.79 -23.83
CA GLN A 175 18.07 -2.66 -24.87
C GLN A 175 18.75 -3.85 -24.20
N THR A 176 18.01 -4.94 -23.98
CA THR A 176 18.39 -6.11 -23.19
C THR A 176 19.60 -6.87 -23.72
N ASP A 177 19.84 -6.81 -25.04
CA ASP A 177 20.97 -7.44 -25.72
C ASP A 177 22.33 -6.84 -25.32
N LEU A 178 22.36 -5.53 -25.02
CA LEU A 178 23.57 -4.80 -24.62
C LEU A 178 24.11 -5.26 -23.25
N TYR A 179 23.28 -5.94 -22.45
CA TYR A 179 23.61 -6.30 -21.07
C TYR A 179 23.94 -7.80 -20.91
N THR A 180 23.92 -8.57 -22.01
CA THR A 180 24.27 -10.01 -22.01
C THR A 180 25.72 -10.30 -21.61
N GLN A 181 26.60 -9.30 -21.67
CA GLN A 181 28.02 -9.42 -21.32
C GLN A 181 28.34 -8.92 -19.90
N LEU A 182 27.34 -8.47 -19.13
CA LEU A 182 27.53 -7.86 -17.80
C LEU A 182 27.39 -8.86 -16.65
N GLY A 183 27.50 -10.17 -16.94
CA GLY A 183 27.43 -11.22 -15.92
C GLY A 183 26.04 -11.40 -15.30
N ILE A 184 25.00 -10.96 -16.00
CA ILE A 184 23.60 -11.16 -15.62
C ILE A 184 23.26 -12.64 -15.81
N ALA A 185 22.68 -13.26 -14.80
CA ALA A 185 22.25 -14.66 -14.85
C ALA A 185 20.73 -14.76 -15.01
N ASP A 186 20.26 -15.91 -15.49
CA ASP A 186 18.84 -16.26 -15.43
C ASP A 186 18.36 -16.35 -13.98
N GLY A 187 17.11 -15.95 -13.73
CA GLY A 187 16.50 -15.99 -12.41
C GLY A 187 15.76 -14.70 -12.02
N SER A 188 15.46 -14.57 -10.73
CA SER A 188 14.77 -13.40 -10.19
C SER A 188 15.72 -12.22 -10.08
N ALA A 189 15.28 -11.04 -10.53
CA ALA A 189 15.99 -9.78 -10.38
C ALA A 189 15.00 -8.64 -10.10
N SER A 190 15.52 -7.46 -9.75
CA SER A 190 14.73 -6.24 -9.65
C SER A 190 15.38 -5.14 -10.46
N LEU A 191 14.65 -4.54 -11.41
CA LEU A 191 15.05 -3.26 -11.98
C LEU A 191 14.91 -2.19 -10.90
N THR A 192 15.89 -1.32 -10.74
CA THR A 192 15.81 -0.19 -9.83
C THR A 192 15.78 1.12 -10.59
N LEU A 193 14.98 2.08 -10.11
CA LEU A 193 14.80 3.39 -10.72
C LEU A 193 14.90 4.45 -9.62
N MET A 194 15.77 5.44 -9.80
CA MET A 194 15.90 6.55 -8.87
C MET A 194 16.00 7.86 -9.65
N LEU A 195 15.18 8.83 -9.30
CA LEU A 195 15.20 10.18 -9.87
C LEU A 195 16.04 11.09 -8.98
N THR A 196 17.06 11.70 -9.56
CA THR A 196 17.85 12.77 -8.96
C THR A 196 17.46 14.09 -9.59
N ASP A 197 17.05 15.08 -8.79
CA ASP A 197 16.67 16.39 -9.33
C ASP A 197 17.89 17.32 -9.56
N GLY A 198 17.62 18.55 -10.01
CA GLY A 198 18.66 19.53 -10.31
C GLY A 198 19.46 20.05 -9.09
N GLU A 199 19.09 19.65 -7.87
CA GLU A 199 19.81 19.95 -6.62
C GLU A 199 20.58 18.74 -6.09
N ASP A 200 20.77 17.70 -6.91
CA ASP A 200 21.38 16.41 -6.55
C ASP A 200 20.63 15.67 -5.43
N PHE A 201 19.32 15.95 -5.25
CA PHE A 201 18.49 15.26 -4.27
C PHE A 201 17.84 14.02 -4.88
N ASN A 202 17.94 12.89 -4.20
CA ASN A 202 17.43 11.61 -4.68
C ASN A 202 16.00 11.32 -4.23
N SER A 203 15.21 10.75 -5.12
CA SER A 203 13.92 10.13 -4.80
C SER A 203 14.12 8.90 -3.89
N ASN A 204 13.03 8.20 -3.60
CA ASN A 204 13.18 6.81 -3.19
C ASN A 204 13.64 5.97 -4.39
N GLU A 205 14.40 4.92 -4.12
CA GLU A 205 14.70 3.90 -5.14
C GLU A 205 13.44 3.05 -5.30
N GLU A 206 12.94 2.99 -6.52
CA GLU A 206 11.78 2.22 -6.93
C GLU A 206 12.26 0.88 -7.48
N HIS A 207 11.57 -0.20 -7.16
CA HIS A 207 11.98 -1.57 -7.50
C HIS A 207 10.88 -2.26 -8.31
N ILE A 208 11.21 -2.72 -9.52
CA ILE A 208 10.34 -3.53 -10.37
C ILE A 208 10.88 -4.95 -10.41
N ALA A 209 10.11 -5.92 -9.94
CA ALA A 209 10.50 -7.33 -10.02
C ALA A 209 10.51 -7.83 -11.46
N LEU A 210 11.50 -8.65 -11.80
CA LEU A 210 11.72 -9.22 -13.14
C LEU A 210 12.09 -10.70 -13.05
N THR A 211 11.73 -11.44 -14.08
CA THR A 211 12.25 -12.79 -14.35
C THR A 211 13.15 -12.74 -15.57
N LEU A 212 14.45 -12.98 -15.38
CA LEU A 212 15.44 -13.00 -16.44
C LEU A 212 15.56 -14.41 -17.00
N SER A 213 15.51 -14.55 -18.32
CA SER A 213 15.68 -15.83 -19.01
C SER A 213 16.45 -15.69 -20.33
N GLY A 214 17.32 -16.64 -20.63
CA GLY A 214 18.17 -16.61 -21.83
C GLY A 214 19.40 -15.70 -21.71
N PHE A 215 19.70 -15.17 -20.53
CA PHE A 215 20.97 -14.53 -20.21
C PHE A 215 21.99 -15.62 -19.85
N ALA A 216 23.09 -15.69 -20.60
CA ALA A 216 24.06 -16.77 -20.44
C ALA A 216 24.66 -16.75 -19.03
N ALA A 217 24.63 -17.90 -18.34
CA ALA A 217 25.45 -18.10 -17.16
C ALA A 217 26.91 -17.82 -17.52
N ALA A 218 27.60 -17.00 -16.72
CA ALA A 218 29.03 -16.80 -16.88
C ALA A 218 29.70 -18.18 -16.94
N GLU A 219 30.36 -18.51 -18.06
CA GLU A 219 31.20 -19.71 -18.10
C GLU A 219 32.19 -19.59 -16.94
N PRO A 220 32.33 -20.64 -16.10
CA PRO A 220 33.30 -20.60 -15.02
C PRO A 220 34.65 -20.31 -15.66
N THR A 221 35.24 -19.17 -15.31
CA THR A 221 36.60 -18.86 -15.72
C THR A 221 37.47 -19.96 -15.13
N GLU A 222 37.95 -20.89 -15.96
CA GLU A 222 38.89 -21.92 -15.53
C GLU A 222 40.08 -21.21 -14.90
N GLU A 223 40.17 -21.29 -13.58
CA GLU A 223 41.36 -20.89 -12.85
C GLU A 223 42.51 -21.79 -13.37
N PRO A 224 43.64 -21.21 -13.82
CA PRO A 224 44.69 -22.00 -14.44
C PRO A 224 45.19 -23.04 -13.43
N ALA A 225 45.08 -24.31 -13.83
CA ALA A 225 45.46 -25.45 -13.01
C ALA A 225 46.87 -25.27 -12.42
N PRO A 226 47.06 -25.45 -11.10
CA PRO A 226 48.39 -25.39 -10.50
C PRO A 226 49.27 -26.49 -11.09
N GLN A 227 50.48 -26.13 -11.55
CA GLN A 227 51.49 -27.08 -11.99
C GLN A 227 51.88 -28.04 -10.85
N PRO A 228 52.18 -29.32 -11.17
CA PRO A 228 52.44 -30.34 -10.17
C PRO A 228 53.70 -29.99 -9.37
N THR A 229 53.54 -29.93 -8.04
CA THR A 229 54.66 -29.90 -7.09
C THR A 229 54.74 -31.28 -6.46
N ASP A 230 55.96 -31.84 -6.42
CA ASP A 230 56.27 -33.22 -6.05
C ASP A 230 55.69 -33.66 -4.69
N GLU A 231 55.19 -34.90 -4.65
CA GLU A 231 54.70 -35.64 -3.48
C GLU A 231 55.75 -35.84 -2.38
N PRO A 232 55.28 -36.13 -1.15
CA PRO A 232 55.68 -37.41 -0.55
C PRO A 232 54.51 -38.20 0.06
N THR A 233 54.38 -39.46 -0.40
CA THR A 233 54.36 -40.76 0.35
C THR A 233 53.99 -40.66 1.85
N GLU A 234 53.10 -41.42 2.50
CA GLU A 234 52.49 -42.78 2.41
C GLU A 234 51.33 -42.78 3.48
N GLU A 235 50.30 -43.63 3.59
CA GLU A 235 50.23 -45.10 3.84
C GLU A 235 48.71 -45.49 4.00
N PRO A 236 48.33 -46.79 4.01
CA PRO A 236 47.01 -47.26 3.58
C PRO A 236 45.91 -47.41 4.64
N ILE A 237 44.69 -47.45 4.11
CA ILE A 237 43.37 -47.70 4.71
C ILE A 237 43.25 -49.15 5.21
N PRO A 238 42.42 -49.44 6.23
CA PRO A 238 41.71 -50.71 6.30
C PRO A 238 40.21 -50.54 6.02
N GLU A 239 39.76 -51.37 5.11
CA GLU A 239 38.41 -51.58 4.59
C GLU A 239 37.55 -52.36 5.60
N VAL A 240 36.30 -51.95 5.84
CA VAL A 240 35.30 -52.79 6.54
C VAL A 240 33.95 -52.72 5.82
N THR A 241 33.79 -53.69 4.92
CA THR A 241 32.67 -54.64 4.77
C THR A 241 31.21 -54.17 4.95
N GLU A 242 30.44 -54.39 3.89
CA GLU A 242 28.98 -54.22 3.76
C GLU A 242 28.13 -55.33 4.42
N GLU A 243 26.82 -55.04 4.47
CA GLU A 243 25.61 -55.91 4.44
C GLU A 243 24.74 -55.93 5.73
N PRO A 244 23.43 -56.26 5.65
CA PRO A 244 22.40 -55.64 4.81
C PRO A 244 21.06 -55.38 5.57
N VAL A 245 20.17 -54.65 4.90
CA VAL A 245 18.68 -54.60 4.94
C VAL A 245 17.93 -55.25 6.11
N ALA A 246 17.04 -54.46 6.73
CA ALA A 246 15.77 -54.95 7.27
C ALA A 246 14.65 -53.92 7.02
N GLU A 247 13.60 -54.41 6.36
CA GLU A 247 12.33 -53.77 6.03
C GLU A 247 11.31 -54.17 7.11
N GLU A 248 10.56 -53.22 7.69
CA GLU A 248 9.11 -53.32 7.98
C GLU A 248 8.61 -52.14 8.85
N THR A 249 7.65 -51.39 8.28
CA THR A 249 6.35 -50.91 8.82
C THR A 249 6.23 -50.37 10.26
N ASP A 250 5.82 -49.11 10.39
CA ASP A 250 4.45 -48.74 10.84
C ASP A 250 4.28 -47.19 10.86
N GLU A 251 3.23 -46.69 10.19
CA GLU A 251 2.69 -45.34 10.37
C GLU A 251 1.81 -45.27 11.63
N PRO A 252 1.56 -44.07 12.19
CA PRO A 252 0.25 -43.48 11.90
C PRO A 252 0.25 -41.95 11.67
N GLY A 253 -0.41 -41.55 10.57
CA GLY A 253 -1.52 -40.58 10.55
C GLY A 253 -1.26 -39.14 11.00
N GLU A 254 -0.96 -38.27 10.04
CA GLU A 254 -1.14 -36.82 10.15
C GLU A 254 -2.34 -36.36 9.31
N GLU A 255 -3.21 -35.57 9.93
CA GLU A 255 -4.42 -35.00 9.35
C GLU A 255 -4.11 -34.06 8.19
N VAL A 256 -4.85 -34.25 7.10
CA VAL A 256 -4.84 -33.42 5.90
C VAL A 256 -5.48 -32.06 6.22
N VAL A 257 -4.70 -30.99 6.17
CA VAL A 257 -5.22 -29.63 6.02
C VAL A 257 -5.49 -29.42 4.53
N GLU A 258 -6.77 -29.31 4.16
CA GLU A 258 -7.20 -29.02 2.79
C GLU A 258 -6.65 -27.66 2.34
N GLU A 259 -5.80 -27.73 1.32
CA GLU A 259 -5.29 -26.61 0.56
C GLU A 259 -6.45 -25.98 -0.22
N ILE A 260 -6.82 -24.74 0.13
CA ILE A 260 -7.82 -23.97 -0.61
C ILE A 260 -7.17 -23.50 -1.92
N VAL A 261 -7.35 -24.30 -2.97
CA VAL A 261 -7.04 -23.92 -4.35
C VAL A 261 -7.98 -22.79 -4.76
N PHE A 262 -7.41 -21.63 -5.11
CA PHE A 262 -8.14 -20.61 -5.86
C PHE A 262 -8.30 -21.11 -7.29
N ASP A 263 -9.55 -21.41 -7.64
CA ASP A 263 -9.95 -21.70 -9.01
C ASP A 263 -9.78 -20.42 -9.85
N THR A 264 -8.63 -20.30 -10.50
CA THR A 264 -8.33 -19.30 -11.53
C THR A 264 -8.52 -19.87 -12.93
N GLU A 265 -9.55 -20.71 -13.14
CA GLU A 265 -10.03 -21.01 -14.48
C GLU A 265 -11.31 -20.22 -14.78
N GLY A 266 -11.14 -19.20 -15.62
CA GLY A 266 -12.21 -18.35 -16.12
C GLY A 266 -11.73 -17.57 -17.33
N ASP A 267 -11.50 -18.30 -18.42
CA ASP A 267 -11.37 -17.89 -19.82
C ASP A 267 -10.58 -16.62 -20.15
N VAL A 268 -9.43 -16.87 -20.77
CA VAL A 268 -8.80 -15.97 -21.73
C VAL A 268 -9.79 -15.73 -22.87
N LEU A 269 -10.50 -14.60 -22.83
CA LEU A 269 -11.13 -14.04 -24.02
C LEU A 269 -10.10 -13.13 -24.70
N GLU A 270 -9.33 -13.74 -25.59
CA GLU A 270 -8.77 -13.03 -26.75
C GLU A 270 -9.94 -12.59 -27.62
N ASP A 271 -10.29 -11.31 -27.58
CA ASP A 271 -10.85 -10.59 -28.73
C ASP A 271 -10.67 -9.09 -28.47
N GLU A 272 -9.69 -8.51 -29.16
CA GLU A 272 -9.56 -7.06 -29.33
C GLU A 272 -10.68 -6.56 -30.25
N GLU A 273 -11.89 -6.39 -29.70
CA GLU A 273 -12.89 -5.55 -30.36
C GLU A 273 -12.66 -4.09 -30.00
N GLN A 274 -12.33 -3.30 -31.03
CA GLN A 274 -12.23 -1.84 -31.01
C GLN A 274 -13.41 -1.22 -30.27
N LEU A 275 -13.17 -0.74 -29.05
CA LEU A 275 -14.10 0.09 -28.30
C LEU A 275 -14.12 1.48 -28.93
N GLY A 276 -15.30 1.89 -29.40
CA GLY A 276 -15.56 3.23 -29.89
C GLY A 276 -15.33 4.28 -28.80
N GLU A 277 -14.93 5.46 -29.25
CA GLU A 277 -14.76 6.68 -28.45
C GLU A 277 -16.09 7.06 -27.78
N GLU A 278 -16.35 6.56 -26.56
CA GLU A 278 -17.31 7.20 -25.68
C GLU A 278 -16.60 8.29 -24.86
N GLU A 279 -17.06 9.53 -25.05
CA GLU A 279 -16.58 10.74 -24.38
C GLU A 279 -16.52 10.52 -22.86
N ILE A 280 -15.30 10.52 -22.34
CA ILE A 280 -15.05 10.66 -20.91
C ILE A 280 -15.41 12.12 -20.56
N PRO A 281 -16.40 12.39 -19.70
CA PRO A 281 -16.70 13.76 -19.31
C PRO A 281 -15.47 14.42 -18.69
N GLY A 282 -15.21 15.68 -19.05
CA GLY A 282 -14.08 16.45 -18.56
C GLY A 282 -14.04 16.58 -17.03
N GLU A 283 -12.82 16.66 -16.49
CA GLU A 283 -12.46 16.97 -15.10
C GLU A 283 -13.34 16.27 -14.04
N ILE A 284 -13.35 14.93 -14.07
CA ILE A 284 -14.02 14.13 -13.02
C ILE A 284 -13.16 14.17 -11.76
N VAL A 285 -13.58 14.96 -10.78
CA VAL A 285 -13.19 14.76 -9.39
C VAL A 285 -13.82 13.44 -8.94
N TYR A 286 -13.02 12.36 -8.82
CA TYR A 286 -13.48 11.05 -8.31
C TYR A 286 -13.69 11.06 -6.78
N THR A 287 -14.20 12.15 -6.23
CA THR A 287 -14.86 12.16 -4.92
C THR A 287 -16.37 12.10 -5.17
N PRO A 288 -17.03 10.94 -4.96
CA PRO A 288 -18.42 10.71 -5.36
C PRO A 288 -19.47 11.67 -4.75
N SER A 289 -19.08 12.55 -3.83
CA SER A 289 -19.94 13.60 -3.30
C SER A 289 -20.11 14.79 -4.26
N TYR A 290 -19.29 14.95 -5.30
CA TYR A 290 -19.42 16.06 -6.24
C TYR A 290 -20.41 15.70 -7.37
N GLY A 291 -21.71 15.78 -7.09
CA GLY A 291 -22.75 15.72 -8.15
C GLY A 291 -24.03 14.96 -7.80
N SER A 292 -24.06 14.20 -6.71
CA SER A 292 -25.28 13.53 -6.26
C SER A 292 -26.14 14.48 -5.41
N PRO A 293 -27.46 14.58 -5.64
CA PRO A 293 -28.32 15.34 -4.74
C PRO A 293 -28.24 14.68 -3.35
N TYR A 294 -27.80 15.43 -2.34
CA TYR A 294 -27.92 14.98 -0.95
C TYR A 294 -29.40 14.71 -0.67
N PRO A 295 -29.76 13.50 -0.20
CA PRO A 295 -31.14 13.26 0.18
C PRO A 295 -31.52 14.22 1.30
N ALA A 296 -32.59 14.98 1.08
CA ALA A 296 -33.20 15.77 2.13
C ALA A 296 -34.00 14.82 3.03
N GLY A 297 -33.69 14.80 4.32
CA GLY A 297 -34.44 14.04 5.33
C GLY A 297 -34.10 14.54 6.72
N GLU A 298 -35.07 14.49 7.63
CA GLU A 298 -34.89 14.92 9.03
C GLU A 298 -34.33 13.79 9.92
N GLU A 299 -34.46 12.54 9.50
CA GLU A 299 -33.98 11.38 10.26
C GLU A 299 -32.48 11.15 10.03
N LEU A 300 -31.75 10.94 11.13
CA LEU A 300 -30.32 10.62 11.13
C LEU A 300 -30.10 9.19 10.63
N ASN A 301 -29.33 9.03 9.56
CA ASN A 301 -28.93 7.75 8.99
C ASN A 301 -27.66 7.94 8.14
N TYR A 302 -27.13 6.86 7.55
CA TYR A 302 -25.95 6.89 6.68
C TYR A 302 -26.00 8.00 5.61
N TRP A 303 -27.17 8.22 5.01
CA TRP A 303 -27.35 9.14 3.89
C TRP A 303 -27.47 10.60 4.30
N ASN A 304 -27.88 10.87 5.55
CA ASN A 304 -28.14 12.20 6.09
C ASN A 304 -27.14 12.64 7.16
N LEU A 305 -26.21 11.75 7.57
CA LEU A 305 -25.19 12.04 8.57
C LEU A 305 -24.27 13.18 8.07
N PRO A 306 -24.23 14.34 8.74
CA PRO A 306 -23.16 15.30 8.53
C PRO A 306 -21.88 14.63 9.01
N MET A 307 -20.95 14.33 8.10
CA MET A 307 -19.71 13.61 8.43
C MET A 307 -18.76 14.51 9.24
N ASP A 308 -19.07 14.68 10.52
CA ASP A 308 -18.26 15.31 11.55
C ASP A 308 -17.84 14.24 12.54
N ILE A 309 -16.57 13.83 12.46
CA ILE A 309 -16.04 12.74 13.28
C ILE A 309 -16.01 13.08 14.78
N THR A 310 -16.13 14.37 15.14
CA THR A 310 -16.16 14.82 16.53
C THR A 310 -17.54 14.65 17.18
N ASP A 311 -18.60 14.48 16.39
CA ASP A 311 -19.92 14.05 16.87
C ASP A 311 -19.99 12.52 16.98
N GLU A 312 -19.25 11.99 17.96
CA GLU A 312 -19.13 10.55 18.18
C GLU A 312 -20.48 9.87 18.41
N ALA A 313 -21.45 10.59 19.02
CA ALA A 313 -22.76 10.06 19.30
C ALA A 313 -23.57 9.86 18.01
N ALA A 314 -23.58 10.86 17.13
CA ALA A 314 -24.25 10.74 15.83
C ALA A 314 -23.59 9.68 14.94
N VAL A 315 -22.25 9.66 14.88
CA VAL A 315 -21.50 8.67 14.10
C VAL A 315 -21.78 7.26 14.61
N TRP A 316 -21.73 7.05 15.92
CA TRP A 316 -22.03 5.75 16.52
C TRP A 316 -23.47 5.31 16.28
N GLU A 317 -24.44 6.21 16.47
CA GLU A 317 -25.85 5.92 16.23
C GLU A 317 -26.04 5.36 14.81
N VAL A 318 -25.48 6.03 13.81
CA VAL A 318 -25.56 5.61 12.40
C VAL A 318 -24.83 4.29 12.14
N LEU A 319 -23.61 4.11 12.66
CA LEU A 319 -22.85 2.85 12.49
C LEU A 319 -23.57 1.62 13.06
N MET A 320 -24.45 1.82 14.03
CA MET A 320 -25.20 0.76 14.69
C MET A 320 -26.58 0.51 14.09
N GLN A 321 -27.04 1.32 13.12
CA GLN A 321 -28.36 1.15 12.51
C GLN A 321 -28.45 -0.13 11.65
N PRO A 322 -29.64 -0.73 11.54
CA PRO A 322 -29.87 -1.82 10.60
C PRO A 322 -29.57 -1.37 9.16
N MET A 323 -28.93 -2.25 8.40
CA MET A 323 -28.56 -2.00 7.01
C MET A 323 -29.36 -2.92 6.09
N THR A 324 -29.87 -2.39 4.97
CA THR A 324 -30.51 -3.23 3.93
C THR A 324 -29.46 -3.68 2.93
N ILE A 325 -29.37 -4.98 2.67
CA ILE A 325 -28.44 -5.62 1.73
C ILE A 325 -29.17 -6.36 0.61
N LEU A 326 -28.43 -6.75 -0.43
CA LEU A 326 -28.86 -7.78 -1.38
C LEU A 326 -28.43 -9.17 -0.93
N TYR A 327 -29.36 -9.92 -0.37
CA TYR A 327 -29.19 -11.30 0.10
C TYR A 327 -29.08 -12.30 -1.05
N SER A 328 -28.30 -13.36 -0.84
CA SER A 328 -28.32 -14.58 -1.63
C SER A 328 -27.97 -15.77 -0.73
N ASN A 329 -28.49 -16.94 -1.08
CA ASN A 329 -28.24 -18.20 -0.38
C ASN A 329 -27.17 -19.08 -1.05
N VAL A 330 -26.50 -18.56 -2.08
CA VAL A 330 -25.36 -19.25 -2.72
C VAL A 330 -24.15 -19.25 -1.79
N ASP A 331 -23.28 -20.25 -1.95
CA ASP A 331 -22.01 -20.28 -1.21
C ASP A 331 -21.16 -19.05 -1.58
N LYS A 332 -20.47 -18.50 -0.58
CA LYS A 332 -19.62 -17.29 -0.70
C LYS A 332 -20.33 -16.12 -1.40
N ALA A 333 -21.63 -15.94 -1.13
CA ALA A 333 -22.48 -14.92 -1.75
C ALA A 333 -21.89 -13.50 -1.63
N GLU A 334 -21.12 -13.21 -0.59
CA GLU A 334 -20.39 -11.95 -0.38
C GLU A 334 -19.31 -11.64 -1.44
N ARG A 335 -18.97 -12.62 -2.28
CA ARG A 335 -18.08 -12.47 -3.45
C ARG A 335 -18.84 -12.22 -4.75
N THR A 336 -20.16 -12.23 -4.71
CA THR A 336 -21.02 -12.08 -5.89
C THR A 336 -21.64 -10.69 -5.97
N GLN A 337 -22.13 -10.34 -7.15
CA GLN A 337 -22.72 -9.03 -7.41
C GLN A 337 -24.08 -9.16 -8.09
N VAL A 338 -24.87 -8.07 -8.04
CA VAL A 338 -26.15 -7.93 -8.72
C VAL A 338 -26.10 -6.73 -9.65
N VAL A 339 -26.58 -6.90 -10.87
CA VAL A 339 -26.80 -5.80 -11.80
C VAL A 339 -28.11 -5.12 -11.45
N LEU A 340 -28.06 -3.80 -11.22
CA LEU A 340 -29.25 -2.96 -11.10
C LEU A 340 -29.86 -2.72 -12.47
N ARG A 341 -31.17 -2.81 -12.59
CA ARG A 341 -31.88 -2.72 -13.87
C ARG A 341 -32.47 -1.33 -14.09
N ALA A 342 -32.47 -0.82 -15.33
CA ALA A 342 -33.08 0.47 -15.67
C ALA A 342 -34.60 0.46 -15.46
N GLU A 343 -35.23 -0.69 -15.72
CA GLU A 343 -36.65 -0.96 -15.54
C GLU A 343 -36.85 -2.21 -14.66
N PRO A 344 -38.02 -2.42 -14.04
CA PRO A 344 -38.29 -3.58 -13.19
C PRO A 344 -38.50 -4.87 -14.01
N SER A 345 -37.43 -5.30 -14.70
CA SER A 345 -37.36 -6.47 -15.57
C SER A 345 -35.93 -6.99 -15.65
N GLU A 346 -35.74 -8.32 -15.66
CA GLU A 346 -34.42 -8.95 -15.77
C GLU A 346 -33.74 -8.68 -17.12
N ASP A 347 -34.54 -8.46 -18.17
CA ASP A 347 -34.07 -8.19 -19.53
C ASP A 347 -33.68 -6.72 -19.76
N SER A 348 -33.90 -5.86 -18.76
CA SER A 348 -33.59 -4.43 -18.86
C SER A 348 -32.09 -4.15 -18.74
N GLU A 349 -31.67 -3.00 -19.28
CA GLU A 349 -30.29 -2.52 -19.27
C GLU A 349 -29.73 -2.44 -17.84
N GLY A 350 -28.46 -2.80 -17.69
CA GLY A 350 -27.74 -2.68 -16.43
C GLY A 350 -27.26 -1.24 -16.18
N VAL A 351 -27.73 -0.61 -15.11
CA VAL A 351 -27.42 0.79 -14.77
C VAL A 351 -26.45 0.94 -13.60
N GLY A 352 -26.09 -0.17 -12.96
CA GLY A 352 -25.15 -0.21 -11.84
C GLY A 352 -24.91 -1.64 -11.37
N VAL A 353 -23.97 -1.82 -10.46
CA VAL A 353 -23.67 -3.12 -9.85
C VAL A 353 -23.55 -2.96 -8.34
N VAL A 354 -24.12 -3.88 -7.57
CA VAL A 354 -24.05 -3.87 -6.10
C VAL A 354 -23.54 -5.22 -5.60
N THR A 355 -22.64 -5.19 -4.62
CA THR A 355 -22.14 -6.41 -3.98
C THR A 355 -23.22 -7.02 -3.09
N ARG A 356 -23.38 -8.34 -3.13
CA ARG A 356 -24.32 -9.04 -2.25
C ARG A 356 -23.78 -9.16 -0.83
N MET A 357 -24.69 -9.37 0.13
CA MET A 357 -24.43 -9.72 1.53
C MET A 357 -23.79 -8.66 2.43
N ASN A 358 -22.95 -7.77 1.89
CA ASN A 358 -22.10 -6.90 2.70
C ASN A 358 -22.08 -5.43 2.30
N GLN A 359 -22.80 -5.04 1.25
CA GLN A 359 -22.97 -3.64 0.87
C GLN A 359 -24.40 -3.17 1.14
N GLY A 360 -24.53 -2.03 1.82
CA GLY A 360 -25.83 -1.43 2.10
C GLY A 360 -26.41 -0.69 0.89
N VAL A 361 -27.73 -0.69 0.80
CA VAL A 361 -28.53 -0.01 -0.22
C VAL A 361 -29.66 0.76 0.42
N ARG A 362 -30.04 1.87 -0.18
CA ARG A 362 -31.24 2.61 0.19
C ARG A 362 -32.41 2.16 -0.66
N VAL A 363 -33.47 1.69 -0.02
CA VAL A 363 -34.72 1.40 -0.73
C VAL A 363 -35.49 2.70 -0.92
N ILE A 364 -35.82 3.04 -2.17
CA ILE A 364 -36.61 4.22 -2.51
C ILE A 364 -38.09 3.86 -2.59
N GLU A 365 -38.41 2.75 -3.26
CA GLU A 365 -39.78 2.33 -3.55
C GLU A 365 -39.88 0.81 -3.64
N HIS A 366 -40.97 0.26 -3.12
CA HIS A 366 -41.42 -1.09 -3.39
C HIS A 366 -42.55 -1.08 -4.42
N LEU A 367 -42.43 -1.88 -5.47
CA LEU A 367 -43.46 -2.04 -6.49
C LEU A 367 -44.27 -3.32 -6.24
N ASP A 368 -45.56 -3.27 -6.55
CA ASP A 368 -46.49 -4.41 -6.41
C ASP A 368 -46.12 -5.61 -7.29
N ASN A 369 -45.29 -5.40 -8.32
CA ASN A 369 -44.83 -6.45 -9.25
C ASN A 369 -43.64 -7.26 -8.71
N GLY A 370 -43.24 -7.06 -7.45
CA GLY A 370 -42.14 -7.79 -6.83
C GLY A 370 -40.76 -7.16 -7.03
N TRP A 371 -40.66 -5.99 -7.63
CA TRP A 371 -39.41 -5.23 -7.78
C TRP A 371 -39.34 -4.06 -6.81
N SER A 372 -38.12 -3.59 -6.52
CA SER A 372 -37.88 -2.40 -5.71
C SER A 372 -36.89 -1.50 -6.41
N LEU A 373 -37.13 -0.18 -6.37
CA LEU A 373 -36.16 0.82 -6.76
C LEU A 373 -35.22 1.06 -5.59
N ILE A 374 -33.91 0.92 -5.83
CA ILE A 374 -32.88 1.18 -4.82
C ILE A 374 -31.86 2.20 -5.31
N GLU A 375 -31.15 2.80 -4.35
CA GLU A 375 -30.01 3.70 -4.55
C GLU A 375 -28.79 3.16 -3.82
N ALA A 376 -27.65 3.13 -4.51
CA ALA A 376 -26.38 2.65 -3.94
C ALA A 376 -25.20 3.22 -4.72
N TYR A 377 -24.01 3.21 -4.11
CA TYR A 377 -22.78 3.40 -4.85
C TYR A 377 -22.44 2.14 -5.65
N SER A 378 -22.15 2.29 -6.93
CA SER A 378 -21.90 1.16 -7.81
C SER A 378 -20.54 0.50 -7.52
N SER A 379 -20.57 -0.78 -7.16
CA SER A 379 -19.44 -1.66 -6.84
C SER A 379 -18.78 -2.28 -8.08
N THR A 380 -18.77 -1.55 -9.19
CA THR A 380 -18.24 -2.10 -10.45
C THR A 380 -16.71 -2.29 -10.40
N PHE A 381 -16.19 -3.39 -10.96
CA PHE A 381 -14.74 -3.65 -11.18
C PHE A 381 -14.36 -3.69 -12.67
N LYS A 382 -13.07 -3.54 -13.01
CA LYS A 382 -12.59 -3.47 -14.40
C LYS A 382 -13.21 -4.52 -15.32
N SER A 383 -13.42 -5.74 -14.82
CA SER A 383 -14.03 -6.89 -15.52
C SER A 383 -15.56 -6.89 -15.59
N SER A 384 -16.27 -6.06 -14.83
CA SER A 384 -17.74 -6.02 -14.85
C SER A 384 -18.27 -5.55 -16.20
N SER A 385 -19.41 -6.07 -16.63
CA SER A 385 -20.04 -5.69 -17.91
C SER A 385 -20.58 -4.25 -17.91
N VAL A 386 -21.27 -3.85 -16.84
CA VAL A 386 -21.71 -2.46 -16.63
C VAL A 386 -20.51 -1.62 -16.19
N LYS A 387 -20.30 -0.41 -16.71
CA LYS A 387 -19.16 0.46 -16.37
C LYS A 387 -19.62 1.70 -15.63
N ARG A 388 -19.81 1.59 -14.31
CA ARG A 388 -20.29 2.66 -13.41
C ARG A 388 -19.41 2.73 -12.17
N TRP A 389 -18.24 3.32 -12.30
CA TRP A 389 -17.18 3.27 -11.28
C TRP A 389 -17.49 4.18 -10.10
N ASN A 390 -17.88 3.59 -8.96
CA ASN A 390 -18.12 4.32 -7.72
C ASN A 390 -19.15 5.46 -7.82
N LEU A 391 -19.98 5.45 -8.87
CA LEU A 391 -21.04 6.42 -9.06
C LEU A 391 -22.23 6.07 -8.16
N LEU A 392 -22.90 7.08 -7.62
CA LEU A 392 -24.21 6.87 -7.01
C LEU A 392 -25.21 6.57 -8.13
N VAL A 393 -25.89 5.45 -8.04
CA VAL A 393 -26.80 4.94 -9.07
C VAL A 393 -28.13 4.55 -8.45
N GLN A 394 -29.18 4.68 -9.25
CA GLN A 394 -30.50 4.15 -8.94
C GLN A 394 -30.87 3.08 -9.96
N GLY A 395 -31.52 2.02 -9.50
CA GLY A 395 -32.03 0.97 -10.39
C GLY A 395 -32.84 -0.08 -9.65
N TYR A 396 -33.48 -0.94 -10.42
CA TYR A 396 -34.41 -1.94 -9.94
C TYR A 396 -33.73 -3.27 -9.62
N VAL A 397 -34.18 -3.88 -8.53
CA VAL A 397 -33.83 -5.24 -8.09
C VAL A 397 -35.08 -6.00 -7.67
N GLU A 398 -35.04 -7.32 -7.72
CA GLU A 398 -36.14 -8.11 -7.16
C GLU A 398 -36.21 -7.93 -5.64
N THR A 399 -37.39 -7.58 -5.14
CA THR A 399 -37.64 -7.30 -3.72
C THR A 399 -37.30 -8.48 -2.82
N LYS A 400 -37.47 -9.71 -3.31
CA LYS A 400 -37.13 -10.95 -2.57
C LYS A 400 -35.66 -11.05 -2.18
N ASN A 401 -34.78 -10.28 -2.85
CA ASN A 401 -33.35 -10.24 -2.56
C ASN A 401 -33.01 -9.19 -1.49
N LEU A 402 -33.93 -8.30 -1.12
CA LEU A 402 -33.66 -7.30 -0.08
C LEU A 402 -33.80 -7.92 1.30
N LYS A 403 -32.83 -7.64 2.17
CA LYS A 403 -32.84 -8.11 3.55
C LYS A 403 -32.21 -7.09 4.48
N GLU A 404 -32.89 -6.80 5.58
CA GLU A 404 -32.33 -6.00 6.67
C GLU A 404 -31.42 -6.87 7.56
N VAL A 405 -30.27 -6.32 7.92
CA VAL A 405 -29.26 -6.98 8.75
C VAL A 405 -28.77 -6.00 9.81
N GLN A 406 -28.74 -6.45 11.06
CA GLN A 406 -28.17 -5.70 12.17
C GLN A 406 -26.64 -5.82 12.14
N PRO A 407 -25.86 -4.72 12.15
CA PRO A 407 -24.42 -4.79 12.29
C PRO A 407 -24.03 -5.31 13.69
N GLN A 408 -22.82 -5.84 13.80
CA GLN A 408 -22.25 -6.14 15.11
C GLN A 408 -22.10 -4.85 15.92
N GLN A 409 -22.36 -4.92 17.22
CA GLN A 409 -22.53 -3.74 18.07
C GLN A 409 -21.28 -3.36 18.87
N GLU A 410 -20.19 -4.11 18.71
CA GLU A 410 -18.95 -3.87 19.48
C GLU A 410 -18.08 -2.78 18.85
N TYR A 411 -17.94 -2.78 17.52
CA TYR A 411 -17.07 -1.88 16.78
C TYR A 411 -17.76 -1.31 15.55
N GLY A 412 -17.47 -0.05 15.25
CA GLY A 412 -17.84 0.60 14.00
C GLY A 412 -16.63 1.29 13.37
N PHE A 413 -16.58 1.36 12.04
CA PHE A 413 -15.46 1.93 11.32
C PHE A 413 -15.91 3.02 10.36
N VAL A 414 -15.20 4.14 10.34
CA VAL A 414 -15.34 5.18 9.32
C VAL A 414 -14.03 5.26 8.54
N VAL A 415 -14.11 5.06 7.22
CA VAL A 415 -12.98 5.19 6.30
C VAL A 415 -13.08 6.55 5.61
N ASP A 416 -12.28 7.50 6.08
CA ASP A 416 -12.18 8.82 5.48
C ASP A 416 -11.16 8.81 4.34
N LYS A 417 -11.69 8.84 3.11
CA LYS A 417 -10.90 8.84 1.88
C LYS A 417 -10.25 10.20 1.58
N LEU A 418 -10.66 11.28 2.23
CA LEU A 418 -10.07 12.60 2.01
C LEU A 418 -8.82 12.75 2.88
N THR A 419 -8.92 12.39 4.15
CA THR A 419 -7.80 12.49 5.10
C THR A 419 -6.95 11.22 5.20
N GLN A 420 -7.39 10.14 4.52
CA GLN A 420 -6.74 8.81 4.56
C GLN A 420 -6.59 8.32 6.00
N ARG A 421 -7.72 8.27 6.70
CA ARG A 421 -7.85 7.78 8.08
C ARG A 421 -8.94 6.72 8.19
N LEU A 422 -8.71 5.74 9.05
CA LEU A 422 -9.73 4.82 9.52
C LEU A 422 -9.97 5.11 11.00
N TYR A 423 -11.16 5.59 11.30
CA TYR A 423 -11.63 5.86 12.65
C TYR A 423 -12.37 4.63 13.16
N MET A 424 -11.90 4.09 14.28
CA MET A 424 -12.52 2.95 14.94
C MET A 424 -13.28 3.44 16.16
N PHE A 425 -14.58 3.16 16.19
CA PHE A 425 -15.45 3.47 17.31
C PHE A 425 -15.72 2.22 18.14
N LYS A 426 -15.81 2.40 19.45
CA LYS A 426 -16.18 1.36 20.42
C LYS A 426 -17.03 2.01 21.52
N ASP A 427 -18.11 1.35 21.92
CA ASP A 427 -18.96 1.79 23.03
C ASP A 427 -19.43 3.26 22.92
N GLY A 428 -19.70 3.72 21.70
CA GLY A 428 -20.15 5.10 21.45
C GLY A 428 -19.05 6.17 21.44
N LYS A 429 -17.78 5.77 21.44
CA LYS A 429 -16.62 6.66 21.49
C LYS A 429 -15.62 6.37 20.38
N LEU A 430 -14.95 7.42 19.90
CA LEU A 430 -13.78 7.23 19.04
C LEU A 430 -12.71 6.52 19.87
N PHE A 431 -12.40 5.28 19.52
CA PHE A 431 -11.50 4.43 20.27
C PHE A 431 -10.06 4.62 19.82
N THR A 432 -9.81 4.62 18.50
CA THR A 432 -8.48 4.85 17.95
C THR A 432 -8.57 5.30 16.48
N THR A 433 -7.46 5.78 15.94
CA THR A 433 -7.35 6.20 14.54
C THR A 433 -6.14 5.53 13.89
N LEU A 434 -6.37 4.90 12.74
CA LEU A 434 -5.35 4.24 11.95
C LEU A 434 -5.08 5.05 10.67
N MET A 435 -3.82 5.16 10.27
CA MET A 435 -3.47 5.59 8.92
C MET A 435 -3.85 4.51 7.91
N ILE A 436 -4.39 4.95 6.78
CA ILE A 436 -4.75 4.06 5.68
C ILE A 436 -4.24 4.58 4.34
N SER A 437 -4.33 3.74 3.32
CA SER A 437 -4.20 4.13 1.92
C SER A 437 -5.29 3.46 1.09
N THR A 438 -6.09 4.28 0.43
CA THR A 438 -7.22 3.87 -0.43
C THR A 438 -6.83 3.90 -1.90
N GLY A 439 -7.79 3.56 -2.75
CA GLY A 439 -7.68 3.50 -4.19
C GLY A 439 -7.21 4.80 -4.82
N LEU A 440 -6.20 4.71 -5.70
CA LEU A 440 -5.70 5.81 -6.50
C LEU A 440 -6.21 5.65 -7.93
N VAL A 441 -7.01 6.62 -8.39
CA VAL A 441 -7.38 6.73 -9.79
C VAL A 441 -6.15 7.17 -10.58
N ASN A 442 -5.49 6.18 -11.18
CA ASN A 442 -4.30 6.35 -12.03
C ASN A 442 -4.70 6.30 -13.51
N GLY A 443 -3.75 6.59 -14.40
CA GLY A 443 -4.00 6.67 -15.82
C GLY A 443 -4.63 8.00 -16.18
N ILE A 444 -3.96 8.76 -17.05
CA ILE A 444 -4.57 9.94 -17.69
C ILE A 444 -5.25 9.49 -18.99
N ASP A 445 -4.72 8.43 -19.62
CA ASP A 445 -5.28 7.82 -20.83
C ASP A 445 -4.81 6.35 -21.00
N PRO A 446 -5.71 5.34 -20.87
CA PRO A 446 -7.06 5.49 -20.35
C PRO A 446 -7.00 5.76 -18.85
N ILE A 447 -7.88 6.63 -18.36
CA ILE A 447 -8.14 6.78 -16.93
C ILE A 447 -8.53 5.41 -16.37
N GLN A 448 -8.04 5.08 -15.17
CA GLN A 448 -8.36 3.86 -14.42
C GLN A 448 -9.29 4.18 -13.24
N PRO A 449 -10.53 4.63 -13.50
CA PRO A 449 -11.51 4.97 -12.46
C PRO A 449 -11.91 3.78 -11.60
N PHE A 450 -11.73 2.56 -12.12
CA PHE A 450 -11.99 1.32 -11.42
C PHE A 450 -11.00 1.04 -10.26
N ASN A 451 -9.95 1.83 -10.08
CA ASN A 451 -9.05 1.73 -8.94
C ASN A 451 -9.55 2.52 -7.71
N GLU A 452 -10.55 3.41 -7.84
CA GLU A 452 -11.08 4.15 -6.69
C GLU A 452 -11.73 3.19 -5.68
N THR A 453 -11.44 3.39 -4.39
CA THR A 453 -12.14 2.64 -3.33
C THR A 453 -13.62 2.97 -3.32
N ARG A 454 -14.45 1.92 -3.39
CA ARG A 454 -15.90 2.03 -3.47
C ARG A 454 -16.43 2.68 -2.21
N SER A 455 -17.31 3.66 -2.40
CA SER A 455 -18.02 4.37 -1.33
C SER A 455 -19.26 3.58 -0.96
N GLY A 456 -19.84 3.84 0.21
CA GLY A 456 -20.98 3.11 0.71
C GLY A 456 -20.84 2.79 2.20
N GLU A 457 -21.88 2.16 2.72
CA GLU A 457 -21.87 1.46 4.01
C GLU A 457 -21.67 -0.04 3.76
N TYR A 458 -20.86 -0.67 4.60
CA TYR A 458 -20.44 -2.05 4.41
C TYR A 458 -20.40 -2.81 5.73
N LEU A 459 -20.61 -4.13 5.65
CA LEU A 459 -20.33 -5.08 6.72
C LEU A 459 -19.01 -5.79 6.46
N LEU A 460 -18.14 -5.85 7.47
CA LEU A 460 -17.01 -6.77 7.45
C LEU A 460 -17.53 -8.19 7.67
N THR A 461 -17.27 -9.09 6.73
CA THR A 461 -17.95 -10.40 6.68
C THR A 461 -17.05 -11.59 6.95
N SER A 462 -15.96 -11.72 6.20
CA SER A 462 -15.10 -12.90 6.27
C SER A 462 -13.63 -12.51 6.38
N PRO A 463 -12.84 -13.17 7.25
CA PRO A 463 -11.40 -13.16 7.09
C PRO A 463 -11.04 -13.83 5.76
N VAL A 464 -10.17 -13.19 5.00
CA VAL A 464 -9.59 -13.71 3.75
C VAL A 464 -8.17 -14.22 4.02
N GLY A 465 -7.49 -13.67 5.03
CA GLY A 465 -6.11 -14.04 5.35
C GLY A 465 -5.12 -13.34 4.42
N ASP A 466 -4.00 -14.01 4.15
CA ASP A 466 -2.95 -13.44 3.32
C ASP A 466 -3.25 -13.72 1.84
N PHE A 467 -3.03 -12.73 0.98
CA PHE A 467 -3.17 -12.89 -0.47
C PHE A 467 -2.08 -12.14 -1.22
N ALA A 468 -1.76 -12.61 -2.42
CA ALA A 468 -0.78 -11.97 -3.28
C ALA A 468 -1.40 -10.86 -4.13
N SER A 469 -0.67 -9.77 -4.33
CA SER A 469 -0.98 -8.69 -5.26
C SER A 469 0.28 -8.34 -6.04
N GLY A 470 0.52 -9.02 -7.16
CA GLY A 470 1.82 -8.98 -7.83
C GLY A 470 2.91 -9.57 -6.93
N ASN A 471 4.02 -8.85 -6.74
CA ASN A 471 5.10 -9.23 -5.84
C ASN A 471 4.85 -8.86 -4.36
N LEU A 472 3.70 -8.26 -4.05
CA LEU A 472 3.34 -7.86 -2.70
C LEU A 472 2.49 -8.94 -2.02
N THR A 473 2.73 -9.15 -0.73
CA THR A 473 1.82 -9.89 0.16
C THR A 473 0.95 -8.90 0.91
N CYS A 474 -0.36 -9.08 0.80
CA CYS A 474 -1.39 -8.35 1.53
C CYS A 474 -1.86 -9.25 2.68
N ALA A 475 -1.44 -8.96 3.91
CA ALA A 475 -1.74 -9.81 5.06
C ALA A 475 -3.02 -9.43 5.78
N MET A 476 -3.57 -10.37 6.54
CA MET A 476 -4.69 -10.17 7.48
C MET A 476 -5.95 -9.59 6.82
N ALA A 477 -6.22 -9.94 5.56
CA ALA A 477 -7.28 -9.32 4.81
C ALA A 477 -8.68 -9.67 5.35
N LEU A 478 -9.56 -8.67 5.38
CA LEU A 478 -10.95 -8.75 5.77
C LEU A 478 -11.82 -8.28 4.60
N ARG A 479 -12.92 -9.01 4.38
CA ARG A 479 -13.84 -8.74 3.27
C ARG A 479 -14.91 -7.73 3.65
N PHE A 480 -15.02 -6.67 2.84
CA PHE A 480 -16.11 -5.70 2.93
C PHE A 480 -16.92 -5.59 1.64
N ASN A 481 -16.36 -5.91 0.47
CA ASN A 481 -17.11 -6.05 -0.79
C ASN A 481 -16.63 -7.30 -1.60
N SER A 482 -17.08 -7.47 -2.85
CA SER A 482 -16.74 -8.68 -3.63
C SER A 482 -15.27 -8.73 -4.06
N GLY A 483 -14.63 -7.59 -4.29
CA GLY A 483 -13.28 -7.51 -4.87
C GLY A 483 -12.25 -6.79 -4.01
N ASP A 484 -12.58 -5.62 -3.48
CA ASP A 484 -11.75 -4.85 -2.57
C ASP A 484 -11.81 -5.41 -1.13
N LEU A 485 -10.66 -5.36 -0.47
CA LEU A 485 -10.45 -5.87 0.88
C LEU A 485 -9.84 -4.79 1.78
N LEU A 486 -10.09 -4.91 3.08
CA LEU A 486 -9.38 -4.19 4.12
C LEU A 486 -8.22 -5.07 4.56
N HIS A 487 -6.97 -4.62 4.49
CA HIS A 487 -5.82 -5.49 4.79
C HIS A 487 -4.61 -4.69 5.29
N GLU A 488 -3.64 -5.38 5.88
CA GLU A 488 -2.39 -4.77 6.34
C GLU A 488 -1.67 -4.15 5.15
N VAL A 489 -1.04 -3.00 5.34
CA VAL A 489 -0.18 -2.38 4.33
C VAL A 489 0.74 -3.44 3.71
N PRO A 490 0.73 -3.63 2.37
CA PRO A 490 1.40 -4.78 1.78
C PRO A 490 2.90 -4.78 2.04
N TYR A 491 3.55 -5.93 1.93
CA TYR A 491 5.02 -6.03 2.01
C TYR A 491 5.58 -6.92 0.91
N VAL A 492 6.87 -6.75 0.63
CA VAL A 492 7.67 -7.75 -0.10
C VAL A 492 8.30 -8.68 0.93
N THR A 493 8.37 -9.97 0.64
CA THR A 493 9.12 -10.92 1.47
C THR A 493 10.57 -10.94 1.02
N ASN A 494 11.51 -10.63 1.92
CA ASN A 494 12.94 -10.72 1.66
C ASN A 494 13.39 -12.18 1.54
N ALA A 495 14.60 -12.41 1.02
CA ALA A 495 15.16 -13.77 0.88
C ALA A 495 15.29 -14.52 2.21
N ASP A 496 15.45 -13.81 3.33
CA ASP A 496 15.48 -14.38 4.69
C ASP A 496 14.10 -14.63 5.30
N GLY A 497 13.02 -14.38 4.55
CA GLY A 497 11.63 -14.51 5.00
C GLY A 497 11.10 -13.32 5.80
N SER A 498 11.90 -12.27 6.02
CA SER A 498 11.44 -11.06 6.71
C SER A 498 10.52 -10.20 5.84
N LYS A 499 9.60 -9.47 6.48
CA LYS A 499 8.63 -8.61 5.81
C LYS A 499 9.23 -7.21 5.56
N ASN A 500 9.28 -6.79 4.31
CA ASN A 500 9.78 -5.48 3.88
C ASN A 500 8.63 -4.56 3.45
N TYR A 501 8.38 -3.52 4.24
CA TYR A 501 7.33 -2.53 4.01
C TYR A 501 7.85 -1.20 3.45
N GLY A 502 9.15 -1.11 3.11
CA GLY A 502 9.82 0.16 2.79
C GLY A 502 9.17 0.91 1.63
N TYR A 503 8.57 0.20 0.69
CA TYR A 503 7.88 0.77 -0.48
C TYR A 503 6.44 1.26 -0.18
N THR A 504 5.75 0.59 0.72
CA THR A 504 4.28 0.67 0.87
C THR A 504 3.86 1.43 2.13
N GLU A 505 4.59 1.27 3.24
CA GLU A 505 4.33 1.96 4.51
C GLU A 505 4.40 3.49 4.39
N PRO A 506 5.34 4.08 3.63
CA PRO A 506 5.35 5.53 3.39
C PRO A 506 4.15 6.07 2.61
N LYS A 507 3.37 5.21 1.94
CA LYS A 507 2.17 5.59 1.17
C LYS A 507 0.91 5.66 2.04
N LEU A 508 0.98 5.25 3.31
CA LEU A 508 -0.10 5.48 4.25
C LEU A 508 -0.30 6.98 4.46
N GLY A 509 -1.56 7.42 4.48
CA GLY A 509 -1.91 8.84 4.45
C GLY A 509 -2.11 9.42 3.04
N SER A 510 -1.91 8.63 1.98
CA SER A 510 -2.23 9.00 0.60
C SER A 510 -3.01 7.90 -0.12
N LYS A 511 -3.66 8.24 -1.24
CA LYS A 511 -4.26 7.25 -2.14
C LYS A 511 -3.15 6.51 -2.88
N ALA A 512 -3.12 5.18 -2.84
CA ALA A 512 -2.08 4.40 -3.52
C ALA A 512 -2.47 2.94 -3.88
N SER A 513 -3.69 2.49 -3.61
CA SER A 513 -4.12 1.11 -3.91
C SER A 513 -4.89 0.99 -5.24
N HIS A 514 -5.22 -0.24 -5.63
CA HIS A 514 -6.11 -0.55 -6.75
C HIS A 514 -7.59 -0.73 -6.31
N GLY A 515 -7.96 -0.19 -5.14
CA GLY A 515 -9.33 -0.19 -4.61
C GLY A 515 -9.43 -0.71 -3.18
N CYS A 516 -8.53 -1.63 -2.78
CA CYS A 516 -8.42 -2.10 -1.40
C CYS A 516 -8.08 -0.98 -0.41
N ILE A 517 -8.37 -1.19 0.87
CA ILE A 517 -8.01 -0.28 1.96
C ILE A 517 -6.80 -0.88 2.68
N ARG A 518 -5.63 -0.27 2.48
CA ARG A 518 -4.38 -0.64 3.16
C ARG A 518 -4.36 0.00 4.53
N VAL A 519 -4.11 -0.76 5.59
CA VAL A 519 -4.14 -0.29 6.98
C VAL A 519 -2.75 -0.39 7.59
N GLN A 520 -2.39 0.58 8.44
CA GLN A 520 -1.12 0.54 9.14
C GLN A 520 -0.93 -0.78 9.92
N ARG A 521 0.27 -1.35 9.81
CA ARG A 521 0.70 -2.51 10.61
C ARG A 521 1.14 -2.13 12.02
N ARG A 522 1.57 -0.88 12.22
CA ARG A 522 2.08 -0.41 13.51
C ARG A 522 0.92 -0.21 14.45
N LYS A 523 1.12 -0.60 15.70
CA LYS A 523 0.12 -0.42 16.74
C LYS A 523 -0.09 1.06 17.04
N THR A 524 -1.33 1.45 17.20
CA THR A 524 -1.74 2.71 17.83
C THR A 524 -1.40 2.67 19.33
N PRO A 525 -1.48 3.81 20.06
CA PRO A 525 -1.30 3.82 21.51
C PRO A 525 -2.24 2.86 22.25
N GLU A 526 -3.43 2.62 21.71
CA GLU A 526 -4.42 1.69 22.24
C GLU A 526 -4.10 0.21 21.91
N GLY A 527 -3.00 -0.04 21.20
CA GLY A 527 -2.51 -1.38 20.87
C GLY A 527 -3.13 -2.00 19.62
N ILE A 528 -3.83 -1.19 18.80
CA ILE A 528 -4.55 -1.65 17.61
C ILE A 528 -3.73 -1.41 16.34
N ASN A 529 -3.74 -2.39 15.44
CA ASN A 529 -3.26 -2.30 14.07
C ASN A 529 -4.27 -3.04 13.17
N MET A 530 -3.94 -3.22 11.89
CA MET A 530 -4.56 -4.34 11.18
C MET A 530 -4.29 -5.63 11.93
#